data_AF-A0A4R0XV36-F1
#
_entry.id   AF-A0A4R0XV36-F1
#
_cell.length_a   1.000
_cell.length_b   1.000
_cell.length_c   1.000
_cell.angle_alpha   90.00
_cell.angle_beta   90.00
_cell.angle_gamma   90.00
#
_symmetry.space_group_name_H-M   'P 1'
#
loop_
_entity.id
_entity.type
_entity.pdbx_description
1 polymer ?
#
loop_
_entity_poly.entity_id
_entity_poly.type
_entity_poly.pdbx_seq_one_letter_code
_entity_poly.pdbx_strand_id
1 'polypeptide(L)'
;MKKNKKFILSMGVIASVAIPTIVTTNLINNSNNKRNVGFLNKTSINNGINAYTSTTKTQLVAPNVKPELKDVVSTDMRSGFMTQTSDGSIYVGTFKDGLKKFVNGKLVDVDSTNVTGGFMTQTSDGSIYVGTKSNGLKKLVNGKLVNLDGTTDQAHETLSVENGFITQTSDGSIYVGTHEKGLKKLVNGKLEEVVKADVGWGFVTQTSDGSIYVGTLYRGLQKLVKGKLVDVDSTDLRSGFMTQTSDGSIYVGTYDKGLKKLVNGKLVDVDSTNVTGGFMTQTSDGSIYVGTYDKGLKKLVNGKLEDIDKTDVGAGFITQTSDGSIYVGAFKDGLKKLDFAKVAKVNETFVKNTYDNVEINVDPSKTIKEIVKEIKDLSSLEKYTNIKLPKLNYSTIGKIKVSIDSTNQGKLILEVEVKTQSGIVHTIKTNLSYFNQLKLVNNNSFNILIGNKKIVNQGTNSVSIIADELNKGT
;
A
#
# COMPACT_ATOMS: atom_id res chain seq x y z
N MET A 1 5.76 65.27 30.60
CA MET A 1 4.81 65.01 29.49
C MET A 1 3.86 63.88 29.92
N LYS A 2 2.73 64.21 30.58
CA LYS A 2 1.32 63.91 30.19
C LYS A 2 1.11 62.58 29.41
N LYS A 3 0.13 61.72 29.69
CA LYS A 3 -0.83 61.46 30.79
C LYS A 3 -1.65 60.24 30.34
N ASN A 4 -2.03 59.36 31.26
CA ASN A 4 -3.09 58.36 31.11
C ASN A 4 -4.35 58.92 30.42
N LYS A 5 -4.96 58.18 29.48
CA LYS A 5 -6.43 58.14 29.28
C LYS A 5 -6.91 56.78 28.78
N LYS A 6 -7.84 56.21 29.55
CA LYS A 6 -8.77 55.14 29.19
C LYS A 6 -9.60 55.55 27.96
N PHE A 7 -9.93 54.58 27.12
CA PHE A 7 -11.21 54.55 26.42
C PHE A 7 -11.95 53.27 26.82
N ILE A 8 -13.12 53.47 27.42
CA ILE A 8 -14.18 52.47 27.59
C ILE A 8 -15.07 52.64 26.35
N LEU A 9 -15.28 51.56 25.61
CA LEU A 9 -16.43 51.41 24.73
C LEU A 9 -17.19 50.16 25.18
N SER A 10 -18.47 50.37 25.51
CA SER A 10 -19.36 49.41 26.12
C SER A 10 -20.14 48.59 25.09
N MET A 11 -20.50 47.38 25.53
CA MET A 11 -21.57 46.48 25.08
C MET A 11 -21.35 45.67 23.80
N GLY A 12 -21.46 44.33 23.95
CA GLY A 12 -21.95 43.47 22.87
C GLY A 12 -21.44 42.02 22.81
N VAL A 13 -21.90 41.18 23.75
CA VAL A 13 -22.25 39.74 23.58
C VAL A 13 -21.23 38.70 23.04
N ILE A 14 -21.31 37.53 23.69
CA ILE A 14 -20.92 36.14 23.31
C ILE A 14 -19.49 35.71 23.65
N ALA A 15 -19.40 34.99 24.78
CA ALA A 15 -18.26 34.16 25.15
C ALA A 15 -17.99 33.10 24.07
N SER A 16 -16.78 33.12 23.52
CA SER A 16 -16.22 32.01 22.73
C SER A 16 -15.13 31.35 23.57
N VAL A 17 -15.37 30.10 23.99
CA VAL A 17 -14.38 29.24 24.63
C VAL A 17 -13.35 28.85 23.57
N ALA A 18 -12.08 29.17 23.81
CA ALA A 18 -10.96 28.79 22.97
C ALA A 18 -10.57 27.32 23.25
N ILE A 19 -10.46 26.51 22.20
CA ILE A 19 -9.71 25.24 22.22
C ILE A 19 -8.57 25.40 21.19
N PRO A 20 -7.32 25.02 21.50
CA PRO A 20 -6.15 25.43 20.72
C PRO A 20 -6.03 24.61 19.43
N THR A 21 -6.00 25.27 18.29
CA THR A 21 -5.63 24.70 16.99
C THR A 21 -4.11 24.65 16.89
N ILE A 22 -3.53 23.46 17.00
CA ILE A 22 -2.15 23.19 16.58
C ILE A 22 -2.22 22.14 15.47
N VAL A 23 -1.34 22.28 14.48
CA VAL A 23 -1.14 21.49 13.25
C VAL A 23 -1.82 22.05 11.99
N THR A 24 -1.29 23.16 11.50
CA THR A 24 -1.26 23.51 10.06
C THR A 24 0.10 24.09 9.69
N THR A 25 1.14 23.26 9.71
CA THR A 25 2.44 23.58 9.12
C THR A 25 3.13 22.28 8.76
N ASN A 26 3.07 21.87 7.48
CA ASN A 26 4.09 21.07 6.78
C ASN A 26 3.71 20.75 5.31
N LEU A 27 3.16 21.72 4.57
CA LEU A 27 2.99 21.61 3.11
C LEU A 27 3.51 22.81 2.32
N ILE A 28 4.26 23.72 2.95
CA ILE A 28 4.84 24.88 2.26
C ILE A 28 6.32 24.98 2.63
N ASN A 29 7.16 24.32 1.83
CA ASN A 29 8.54 24.74 1.60
C ASN A 29 9.08 24.04 0.34
N ASN A 30 8.57 24.46 -0.82
CA ASN A 30 9.36 24.54 -2.06
C ASN A 30 8.54 25.15 -3.20
N SER A 31 8.52 26.48 -3.29
CA SER A 31 8.58 27.21 -4.56
C SER A 31 8.57 28.71 -4.28
N ASN A 32 9.63 29.40 -4.70
CA ASN A 32 9.74 30.86 -4.74
C ASN A 32 8.78 31.45 -5.78
N ASN A 33 7.48 31.53 -5.47
CA ASN A 33 6.55 32.38 -6.22
C ASN A 33 5.46 32.91 -5.29
N LYS A 34 5.62 34.18 -4.88
CA LYS A 34 4.58 34.96 -4.21
C LYS A 34 3.42 35.17 -5.19
N ARG A 35 2.35 34.40 -5.05
CA ARG A 35 1.02 34.79 -5.54
C ARG A 35 0.02 34.69 -4.39
N ASN A 36 -0.68 35.80 -4.16
CA ASN A 36 -1.64 35.99 -3.09
C ASN A 36 -2.67 34.85 -3.05
N VAL A 37 -2.67 34.07 -1.98
CA VAL A 37 -3.70 33.06 -1.68
C VAL A 37 -4.82 33.78 -0.93
N GLY A 38 -5.93 34.04 -1.60
CA GLY A 38 -7.14 34.58 -0.99
C GLY A 38 -8.02 33.46 -0.45
N PHE A 39 -8.40 33.52 0.83
CA PHE A 39 -9.42 32.66 1.41
C PHE A 39 -10.79 33.32 1.22
N LEU A 40 -11.65 32.77 0.37
CA LEU A 40 -13.04 33.20 0.23
C LEU A 40 -13.98 32.03 0.58
N ASN A 41 -14.80 32.31 1.59
CA ASN A 41 -15.89 31.52 2.18
C ASN A 41 -15.56 30.26 2.99
N LYS A 42 -15.75 30.47 4.29
CA LYS A 42 -15.78 29.54 5.42
C LYS A 42 -17.04 28.66 5.32
N THR A 43 -16.90 27.47 4.77
CA THR A 43 -17.73 26.33 5.18
C THR A 43 -16.77 25.26 5.64
N SER A 44 -16.66 25.14 6.96
CA SER A 44 -15.79 24.20 7.64
C SER A 44 -16.22 22.77 7.29
N ILE A 45 -15.59 22.17 6.28
CA ILE A 45 -15.64 20.73 6.09
C ILE A 45 -14.66 20.16 7.12
N ASN A 46 -15.20 19.73 8.27
CA ASN A 46 -14.44 19.05 9.29
C ASN A 46 -13.78 17.80 8.67
N ASN A 47 -12.47 17.89 8.43
CA ASN A 47 -11.54 16.81 8.08
C ASN A 47 -11.26 16.56 6.58
N GLY A 48 -11.42 17.54 5.68
CA GLY A 48 -10.89 17.46 4.30
C GLY A 48 -9.84 18.54 4.03
N ILE A 49 -8.71 18.20 3.39
CA ILE A 49 -7.76 19.20 2.88
C ILE A 49 -8.23 19.66 1.50
N ASN A 50 -8.61 20.93 1.37
CA ASN A 50 -8.79 21.56 0.05
C ASN A 50 -7.42 21.96 -0.49
N ALA A 51 -6.94 21.28 -1.54
CA ALA A 51 -5.75 21.73 -2.27
C ALA A 51 -6.19 22.73 -3.36
N TYR A 52 -5.93 24.03 -3.13
CA TYR A 52 -6.14 25.07 -4.13
C TYR A 52 -4.91 25.19 -5.02
N THR A 53 -5.01 24.80 -6.29
CA THR A 53 -4.03 25.16 -7.32
C THR A 53 -4.71 25.99 -8.40
N SER A 54 -4.16 27.16 -8.70
CA SER A 54 -4.80 28.22 -9.50
C SER A 54 -5.02 27.91 -10.98
N THR A 55 -5.00 26.65 -11.43
CA THR A 55 -5.10 26.30 -12.86
C THR A 55 -5.75 24.96 -13.24
N THR A 56 -6.22 24.08 -12.34
CA THR A 56 -6.92 22.83 -12.75
C THR A 56 -7.88 22.31 -11.69
N LYS A 57 -8.95 21.61 -12.11
CA LYS A 57 -10.05 21.02 -11.31
C LYS A 57 -9.63 20.57 -9.89
N THR A 58 -10.23 21.18 -8.87
CA THR A 58 -9.97 20.93 -7.44
C THR A 58 -10.41 19.52 -7.02
N GLN A 59 -9.48 18.59 -6.84
CA GLN A 59 -9.81 17.23 -6.39
C GLN A 59 -9.82 17.13 -4.87
N LEU A 60 -10.94 16.70 -4.29
CA LEU A 60 -11.02 16.38 -2.86
C LEU A 60 -10.43 14.98 -2.64
N VAL A 61 -9.34 14.93 -1.87
CA VAL A 61 -8.61 13.70 -1.54
C VAL A 61 -8.77 13.42 -0.05
N ALA A 62 -8.95 12.16 0.29
CA ALA A 62 -9.06 11.72 1.68
C ALA A 62 -7.83 12.13 2.51
N PRO A 63 -8.00 12.32 3.84
CA PRO A 63 -6.88 12.64 4.73
C PRO A 63 -5.73 11.65 4.59
N ASN A 64 -4.51 12.17 4.55
CA ASN A 64 -3.32 11.34 4.56
C ASN A 64 -3.05 10.82 5.98
N VAL A 65 -3.74 9.74 6.35
CA VAL A 65 -3.53 9.02 7.61
C VAL A 65 -2.69 7.80 7.33
N LYS A 66 -1.60 7.67 8.08
CA LYS A 66 -0.68 6.55 7.96
C LYS A 66 -1.19 5.36 8.79
N PRO A 67 -1.03 4.12 8.31
CA PRO A 67 -1.18 2.95 9.15
C PRO A 67 -0.08 2.91 10.22
N GLU A 68 -0.28 2.11 11.26
CA GLU A 68 0.62 2.01 12.41
C GLU A 68 1.09 0.57 12.57
N LEU A 69 2.32 0.35 13.03
CA LEU A 69 2.78 -0.99 13.39
C LEU A 69 2.31 -1.37 14.79
N LYS A 70 1.53 -2.44 14.88
CA LYS A 70 1.06 -3.01 16.16
C LYS A 70 1.85 -4.25 16.51
N ASP A 71 2.23 -4.38 17.77
CA ASP A 71 2.94 -5.55 18.29
C ASP A 71 2.07 -6.81 18.17
N VAL A 72 2.69 -7.90 17.74
CA VAL A 72 2.06 -9.23 17.66
C VAL A 72 2.80 -10.18 18.59
N VAL A 73 4.12 -10.32 18.42
CA VAL A 73 4.97 -11.16 19.27
C VAL A 73 6.29 -10.43 19.56
N SER A 74 6.64 -10.29 20.84
CA SER A 74 7.93 -9.74 21.27
C SER A 74 9.00 -10.83 21.20
N THR A 75 9.85 -10.76 20.18
CA THR A 75 10.96 -11.70 19.93
C THR A 75 12.01 -11.03 19.05
N ASP A 76 13.26 -11.46 19.04
CA ASP A 76 14.26 -10.85 18.14
C ASP A 76 14.05 -11.35 16.69
N MET A 77 13.62 -10.44 15.81
CA MET A 77 13.36 -10.66 14.39
C MET A 77 14.50 -10.17 13.48
N ARG A 78 15.63 -9.77 14.06
CA ARG A 78 16.82 -9.41 13.30
C ARG A 78 17.25 -10.56 12.40
N SER A 79 17.50 -10.25 11.13
CA SER A 79 17.92 -11.21 10.11
C SER A 79 17.00 -12.44 10.05
N GLY A 80 15.72 -12.24 10.38
CA GLY A 80 14.67 -13.25 10.32
C GLY A 80 14.00 -13.26 8.96
N PHE A 81 13.02 -14.14 8.81
CA PHE A 81 12.18 -14.21 7.62
C PHE A 81 10.78 -14.70 8.00
N MET A 82 9.82 -14.46 7.12
CA MET A 82 8.48 -15.02 7.20
C MET A 82 8.05 -15.51 5.83
N THR A 83 7.62 -16.77 5.75
CA THR A 83 7.27 -17.42 4.49
C THR A 83 5.99 -18.22 4.67
N GLN A 84 5.02 -17.97 3.79
CA GLN A 84 3.82 -18.78 3.69
C GLN A 84 4.02 -19.86 2.63
N THR A 85 3.79 -21.12 2.99
CA THR A 85 3.82 -22.26 2.08
C THR A 85 2.47 -22.48 1.42
N SER A 86 2.43 -23.27 0.34
CA SER A 86 1.23 -23.56 -0.46
C SER A 86 0.09 -24.23 0.30
N ASP A 87 0.38 -24.92 1.41
CA ASP A 87 -0.62 -25.47 2.34
C ASP A 87 -1.23 -24.41 3.29
N GLY A 88 -0.81 -23.15 3.16
CA GLY A 88 -1.22 -22.03 4.01
C GLY A 88 -0.44 -21.90 5.32
N SER A 89 0.46 -22.84 5.64
CA SER A 89 1.32 -22.76 6.82
C SER A 89 2.25 -21.55 6.71
N ILE A 90 2.42 -20.83 7.82
CA ILE A 90 3.32 -19.67 7.87
C ILE A 90 4.48 -20.01 8.81
N TYR A 91 5.68 -19.98 8.27
CA TYR A 91 6.92 -20.22 9.01
C TYR A 91 7.66 -18.90 9.23
N VAL A 92 8.34 -18.81 10.38
CA VAL A 92 9.08 -17.63 10.80
C VAL A 92 10.45 -18.05 11.30
N GLY A 93 11.49 -17.54 10.67
CA GLY A 93 12.86 -17.63 11.17
C GLY A 93 13.16 -16.51 12.15
N THR A 94 13.74 -16.85 13.30
CA THR A 94 14.05 -15.90 14.38
C THR A 94 15.56 -15.79 14.61
N PHE A 95 16.04 -14.71 15.24
CA PHE A 95 17.48 -14.44 15.41
C PHE A 95 18.22 -15.45 16.31
N LYS A 96 17.52 -16.20 17.17
CA LYS A 96 18.13 -17.20 18.07
C LYS A 96 17.25 -18.39 18.41
N ASP A 97 15.94 -18.25 18.29
CA ASP A 97 14.99 -19.27 18.75
C ASP A 97 14.61 -20.27 17.65
N GLY A 98 15.38 -20.26 16.55
CA GLY A 98 15.26 -21.17 15.43
C GLY A 98 14.03 -20.91 14.56
N LEU A 99 13.52 -21.98 13.96
CA LEU A 99 12.36 -21.98 13.08
C LEU A 99 11.08 -22.15 13.89
N LYS A 100 10.13 -21.24 13.69
CA LYS A 100 8.81 -21.25 14.31
C LYS A 100 7.72 -21.33 13.25
N LYS A 101 6.52 -21.69 13.68
CA LYS A 101 5.27 -21.58 12.90
C LYS A 101 4.41 -20.48 13.50
N PHE A 102 3.88 -19.59 12.67
CA PHE A 102 2.94 -18.56 13.10
C PHE A 102 1.51 -19.10 13.05
N VAL A 103 0.90 -19.25 14.22
CA VAL A 103 -0.44 -19.83 14.40
C VAL A 103 -1.24 -18.95 15.34
N ASN A 104 -2.38 -18.42 14.86
CA ASN A 104 -3.32 -17.63 15.67
C ASN A 104 -2.66 -16.50 16.48
N GLY A 105 -1.76 -15.74 15.84
CA GLY A 105 -1.07 -14.62 16.49
C GLY A 105 0.10 -15.01 17.39
N LYS A 106 0.49 -16.29 17.43
CA LYS A 106 1.58 -16.80 18.27
C LYS A 106 2.64 -17.51 17.43
N LEU A 107 3.86 -17.56 17.95
CA LEU A 107 4.93 -18.39 17.40
C LEU A 107 4.98 -19.71 18.17
N VAL A 108 4.94 -20.81 17.43
CA VAL A 108 5.04 -22.18 17.95
C VAL A 108 6.33 -22.80 17.44
N ASP A 109 7.06 -23.49 18.31
CA ASP A 109 8.34 -24.10 17.98
C ASP A 109 8.20 -25.18 16.90
N VAL A 110 9.10 -25.14 15.91
CA VAL A 110 9.23 -26.19 14.89
C VAL A 110 10.58 -26.88 15.06
N ASP A 111 11.66 -26.12 14.99
CA ASP A 111 13.03 -26.65 15.08
C ASP A 111 13.96 -25.60 15.72
N SER A 112 14.83 -26.03 16.64
CA SER A 112 15.73 -25.14 17.37
C SER A 112 17.02 -24.79 16.61
N THR A 113 17.21 -25.31 15.40
CA THR A 113 18.38 -24.97 14.57
C THR A 113 18.44 -23.47 14.32
N ASN A 114 19.62 -22.88 14.48
CA ASN A 114 19.83 -21.46 14.27
C ASN A 114 19.66 -21.09 12.77
N VAL A 115 18.60 -20.34 12.47
CA VAL A 115 18.22 -19.89 11.11
C VAL A 115 18.48 -18.40 10.88
N THR A 116 19.32 -17.78 11.70
CA THR A 116 19.65 -16.35 11.60
C THR A 116 20.39 -16.02 10.32
N GLY A 117 19.94 -14.95 9.65
CA GLY A 117 20.43 -14.60 8.32
C GLY A 117 20.04 -15.66 7.28
N GLY A 118 19.14 -16.57 7.64
CA GLY A 118 18.63 -17.59 6.75
C GLY A 118 17.55 -17.05 5.84
N PHE A 119 16.99 -17.99 5.08
CA PHE A 119 15.92 -17.75 4.13
C PHE A 119 15.13 -19.05 4.02
N MET A 120 13.93 -18.97 3.46
CA MET A 120 13.09 -20.14 3.24
C MET A 120 12.43 -20.05 1.88
N THR A 121 12.40 -21.18 1.18
CA THR A 121 11.66 -21.31 -0.07
C THR A 121 10.95 -22.64 -0.13
N GLN A 122 9.77 -22.64 -0.72
CA GLN A 122 9.10 -23.85 -1.17
C GLN A 122 9.28 -23.96 -2.68
N THR A 123 9.77 -25.09 -3.13
CA THR A 123 9.99 -25.39 -4.54
C THR A 123 8.73 -25.94 -5.17
N SER A 124 8.66 -25.89 -6.50
CA SER A 124 7.52 -26.39 -7.29
C SER A 124 7.13 -27.86 -7.05
N ASP A 125 8.06 -28.70 -6.59
CA ASP A 125 7.82 -30.09 -6.18
C ASP A 125 7.26 -30.24 -4.75
N GLY A 126 7.02 -29.11 -4.06
CA GLY A 126 6.55 -29.05 -2.68
C GLY A 126 7.65 -29.14 -1.62
N SER A 127 8.91 -29.40 -2.00
CA SER A 127 10.03 -29.44 -1.06
C SER A 127 10.25 -28.07 -0.43
N ILE A 128 10.61 -28.04 0.85
CA ILE A 128 10.87 -26.80 1.58
C ILE A 128 12.34 -26.79 2.00
N TYR A 129 13.05 -25.73 1.60
CA TYR A 129 14.45 -25.53 1.94
C TYR A 129 14.63 -24.31 2.84
N VAL A 130 15.51 -24.45 3.82
CA VAL A 130 15.80 -23.43 4.83
C VAL A 130 17.30 -23.21 4.91
N GLY A 131 17.74 -21.97 4.71
CA GLY A 131 19.11 -21.54 4.98
C GLY A 131 19.34 -21.41 6.48
N THR A 132 20.45 -21.98 6.97
CA THR A 132 20.82 -21.95 8.39
C THR A 132 22.17 -21.29 8.59
N LYS A 133 22.40 -20.73 9.78
CA LYS A 133 23.59 -19.95 10.09
C LYS A 133 24.89 -20.74 9.95
N SER A 134 24.92 -21.98 10.47
CA SER A 134 26.17 -22.76 10.56
C SER A 134 26.10 -24.13 9.87
N ASN A 135 24.90 -24.61 9.53
CA ASN A 135 24.70 -25.94 8.97
C ASN A 135 24.20 -25.90 7.51
N GLY A 136 24.41 -24.77 6.84
CA GLY A 136 24.10 -24.57 5.43
C GLY A 136 22.63 -24.68 5.08
N LEU A 137 22.35 -25.15 3.86
CA LEU A 137 20.99 -25.37 3.37
C LEU A 137 20.44 -26.70 3.90
N LYS A 138 19.28 -26.65 4.56
CA LYS A 138 18.57 -27.82 5.08
C LYS A 138 17.21 -27.98 4.40
N LYS A 139 16.65 -29.19 4.47
CA LYS A 139 15.28 -29.50 4.04
C LYS A 139 14.37 -29.60 5.28
N LEU A 140 13.19 -29.00 5.22
CA LEU A 140 12.16 -29.19 6.23
C LEU A 140 11.35 -30.45 5.92
N VAL A 141 11.47 -31.48 6.77
CA VAL A 141 10.77 -32.76 6.63
C VAL A 141 10.09 -33.09 7.94
N ASN A 142 8.76 -33.26 7.92
CA ASN A 142 7.95 -33.62 9.10
C ASN A 142 8.22 -32.72 10.33
N GLY A 143 8.38 -31.41 10.10
CA GLY A 143 8.63 -30.44 11.17
C GLY A 143 10.07 -30.42 11.70
N LYS A 144 11.02 -31.09 11.05
CA LYS A 144 12.45 -31.09 11.42
C LYS A 144 13.32 -30.63 10.27
N LEU A 145 14.40 -29.93 10.59
CA LEU A 145 15.42 -29.53 9.63
C LEU A 145 16.48 -30.62 9.49
N VAL A 146 16.48 -31.29 8.34
CA VAL A 146 17.45 -32.33 7.97
C VAL A 146 18.45 -31.80 6.94
N ASN A 147 19.64 -32.39 6.89
CA ASN A 147 20.63 -32.15 5.84
C ASN A 147 20.08 -32.58 4.47
N LEU A 148 20.73 -32.17 3.38
CA LEU A 148 20.25 -32.46 2.03
C LEU A 148 20.29 -33.95 1.67
N ASP A 149 21.15 -34.73 2.31
CA ASP A 149 21.22 -36.19 2.24
C ASP A 149 20.23 -36.91 3.19
N GLY A 150 19.45 -36.14 3.97
CA GLY A 150 18.45 -36.64 4.90
C GLY A 150 18.96 -36.93 6.32
N THR A 151 20.25 -36.72 6.61
CA THR A 151 20.79 -36.93 7.96
C THR A 151 20.52 -35.72 8.87
N THR A 152 20.83 -35.86 10.15
CA THR A 152 20.74 -34.76 11.15
C THR A 152 22.07 -34.44 11.81
N ASP A 153 23.15 -35.08 11.37
CA ASP A 153 24.48 -34.91 11.96
C ASP A 153 25.12 -33.58 11.54
N GLN A 154 25.99 -33.05 12.41
CA GLN A 154 26.72 -31.79 12.18
C GLN A 154 28.11 -32.04 11.54
N ALA A 155 28.45 -33.29 11.26
CA ALA A 155 29.82 -33.70 10.92
C ALA A 155 30.20 -33.50 9.45
N HIS A 156 29.25 -33.18 8.57
CA HIS A 156 29.52 -32.92 7.16
C HIS A 156 29.95 -31.45 6.96
N GLU A 157 30.90 -31.19 6.05
CA GLU A 157 31.25 -29.82 5.65
C GLU A 157 30.00 -29.08 5.15
N THR A 158 29.40 -28.29 6.02
CA THR A 158 28.21 -27.51 5.68
C THR A 158 28.65 -26.18 5.10
N LEU A 159 28.33 -25.95 3.83
CA LEU A 159 28.51 -24.63 3.20
C LEU A 159 27.68 -23.60 3.96
N SER A 160 28.32 -22.61 4.59
CA SER A 160 27.56 -21.54 5.23
C SER A 160 26.74 -20.77 4.19
N VAL A 161 25.44 -20.65 4.47
CA VAL A 161 24.48 -19.86 3.70
C VAL A 161 23.95 -18.69 4.54
N GLU A 162 24.62 -18.34 5.64
CA GLU A 162 24.28 -17.18 6.46
C GLU A 162 24.33 -15.90 5.61
N ASN A 163 23.26 -15.11 5.69
CA ASN A 163 23.03 -13.93 4.85
C ASN A 163 23.16 -14.21 3.35
N GLY A 164 22.92 -15.46 2.96
CA GLY A 164 22.77 -15.88 1.58
C GLY A 164 21.33 -15.65 1.11
N PHE A 165 20.99 -16.31 0.01
CA PHE A 165 19.70 -16.15 -0.63
C PHE A 165 19.39 -17.38 -1.48
N ILE A 166 18.12 -17.55 -1.79
CA ILE A 166 17.64 -18.64 -2.63
C ILE A 166 16.59 -18.11 -3.62
N THR A 167 16.68 -18.55 -4.87
CA THR A 167 15.65 -18.31 -5.88
C THR A 167 15.44 -19.57 -6.69
N GLN A 168 14.17 -19.97 -6.86
CA GLN A 168 13.78 -20.91 -7.90
C GLN A 168 13.44 -20.11 -9.16
N THR A 169 14.09 -20.43 -10.27
CA THR A 169 13.82 -19.84 -11.58
C THR A 169 12.67 -20.55 -12.28
N SER A 170 12.12 -19.92 -13.32
CA SER A 170 11.01 -20.40 -14.12
C SER A 170 11.24 -21.76 -14.81
N ASP A 171 12.50 -22.13 -15.05
CA ASP A 171 12.90 -23.46 -15.55
C ASP A 171 13.01 -24.53 -14.44
N GLY A 172 12.67 -24.17 -13.20
CA GLY A 172 12.75 -25.03 -12.02
C GLY A 172 14.13 -25.07 -11.36
N SER A 173 15.17 -24.44 -11.93
CA SER A 173 16.50 -24.39 -11.34
C SER A 173 16.48 -23.61 -10.02
N ILE A 174 17.23 -24.08 -9.02
CA ILE A 174 17.31 -23.43 -7.72
C ILE A 174 18.73 -22.93 -7.51
N TYR A 175 18.88 -21.62 -7.39
CA TYR A 175 20.17 -20.97 -7.15
C TYR A 175 20.28 -20.58 -5.69
N VAL A 176 21.47 -20.79 -5.12
CA VAL A 176 21.77 -20.52 -3.72
C VAL A 176 23.04 -19.68 -3.64
N GLY A 177 22.93 -18.49 -3.05
CA GLY A 177 24.08 -17.68 -2.67
C GLY A 177 24.69 -18.22 -1.40
N THR A 178 26.00 -18.49 -1.42
CA THR A 178 26.75 -18.93 -0.24
C THR A 178 27.75 -17.84 0.16
N HIS A 179 27.96 -17.64 1.45
CA HIS A 179 28.81 -16.55 1.97
C HIS A 179 30.27 -16.66 1.48
N GLU A 180 30.80 -17.87 1.34
CA GLU A 180 32.23 -18.09 1.06
C GLU A 180 32.53 -18.89 -0.22
N LYS A 181 31.55 -19.60 -0.78
CA LYS A 181 31.77 -20.51 -1.92
C LYS A 181 31.00 -20.09 -3.18
N GLY A 182 30.52 -18.84 -3.20
CA GLY A 182 29.86 -18.21 -4.33
C GLY A 182 28.47 -18.70 -4.65
N LEU A 183 28.09 -18.58 -5.93
CA LEU A 183 26.77 -18.98 -6.41
C LEU A 183 26.77 -20.48 -6.71
N LYS A 184 25.86 -21.19 -6.06
CA LYS A 184 25.62 -22.62 -6.24
C LYS A 184 24.26 -22.88 -6.89
N LYS A 185 24.09 -24.06 -7.47
CA LYS A 185 22.81 -24.57 -7.97
C LYS A 185 22.47 -25.86 -7.22
N LEU A 186 21.24 -25.99 -6.75
CA LEU A 186 20.76 -27.24 -6.16
C LEU A 186 20.38 -28.21 -7.29
N VAL A 187 21.14 -29.29 -7.41
CA VAL A 187 20.96 -30.35 -8.42
C VAL A 187 20.94 -31.69 -7.70
N ASN A 188 19.86 -32.45 -7.83
CA ASN A 188 19.71 -33.78 -7.24
C ASN A 188 20.06 -33.83 -5.72
N GLY A 189 19.62 -32.82 -4.97
CA GLY A 189 19.90 -32.71 -3.53
C GLY A 189 21.32 -32.29 -3.17
N LYS A 190 22.12 -31.82 -4.12
CA LYS A 190 23.50 -31.36 -3.88
C LYS A 190 23.70 -29.93 -4.38
N LEU A 191 24.54 -29.17 -3.70
CA LEU A 191 24.94 -27.84 -4.14
C LEU A 191 26.14 -27.93 -5.08
N GLU A 192 25.88 -27.76 -6.37
CA GLU A 192 26.89 -27.71 -7.41
C GLU A 192 27.37 -26.28 -7.64
N GLU A 193 28.65 -26.12 -7.97
CA GLU A 193 29.23 -24.80 -8.24
C GLU A 193 28.75 -24.23 -9.58
N VAL A 194 28.26 -22.99 -9.56
CA VAL A 194 27.96 -22.23 -10.79
C VAL A 194 29.08 -21.23 -11.05
N VAL A 195 29.36 -20.35 -10.09
CA VAL A 195 30.43 -19.35 -10.17
C VAL A 195 31.09 -19.17 -8.80
N LYS A 196 32.43 -19.16 -8.77
CA LYS A 196 33.21 -18.67 -7.64
C LYS A 196 33.23 -17.14 -7.67
N ALA A 197 32.40 -16.53 -6.84
CA ALA A 197 32.34 -15.09 -6.63
C ALA A 197 31.98 -14.81 -5.18
N ASP A 198 32.31 -13.62 -4.68
CA ASP A 198 31.83 -13.20 -3.37
C ASP A 198 30.39 -12.71 -3.51
N VAL A 199 29.45 -13.56 -3.08
CA VAL A 199 28.02 -13.27 -3.13
C VAL A 199 27.43 -13.16 -1.72
N GLY A 200 28.27 -13.08 -0.68
CA GLY A 200 27.82 -12.88 0.70
C GLY A 200 27.09 -11.55 0.85
N TRP A 201 25.98 -11.55 1.60
CA TRP A 201 25.09 -10.39 1.75
C TRP A 201 24.53 -9.83 0.44
N GLY A 202 24.57 -10.59 -0.66
CA GLY A 202 24.02 -10.18 -1.94
C GLY A 202 22.55 -10.56 -2.12
N PHE A 203 22.17 -10.80 -3.36
CA PHE A 203 20.89 -11.42 -3.73
C PHE A 203 21.03 -12.20 -5.04
N VAL A 204 20.09 -13.11 -5.32
CA VAL A 204 19.84 -13.63 -6.67
C VAL A 204 18.37 -13.54 -6.99
N THR A 205 18.04 -12.88 -8.10
CA THR A 205 16.65 -12.65 -8.52
C THR A 205 16.52 -12.95 -10.00
N GLN A 206 15.49 -13.70 -10.37
CA GLN A 206 15.07 -13.81 -11.76
C GLN A 206 14.01 -12.76 -12.06
N THR A 207 14.20 -12.00 -13.14
CA THR A 207 13.21 -11.06 -13.65
C THR A 207 12.26 -11.75 -14.63
N SER A 208 11.11 -11.13 -14.90
CA SER A 208 10.05 -11.69 -15.76
C SER A 208 10.48 -11.99 -17.20
N ASP A 209 11.56 -11.38 -17.69
CA ASP A 209 12.19 -11.66 -18.98
C ASP A 209 13.10 -12.92 -18.96
N GLY A 210 13.19 -13.60 -17.80
CA GLY A 210 14.04 -14.77 -17.56
C GLY A 210 15.48 -14.45 -17.17
N SER A 211 15.87 -13.18 -17.16
CA SER A 211 17.23 -12.76 -16.78
C SER A 211 17.49 -13.02 -15.29
N ILE A 212 18.64 -13.61 -14.98
CA ILE A 212 19.08 -13.83 -13.59
C ILE A 212 20.11 -12.77 -13.23
N TYR A 213 19.79 -11.97 -12.22
CA TYR A 213 20.67 -10.95 -11.67
C TYR A 213 21.20 -11.38 -10.31
N VAL A 214 22.47 -11.06 -10.07
CA VAL A 214 23.19 -11.37 -8.84
C VAL A 214 23.79 -10.09 -8.29
N GLY A 215 23.42 -9.75 -7.06
CA GLY A 215 24.13 -8.75 -6.27
C GLY A 215 25.38 -9.38 -5.67
N THR A 216 26.55 -8.80 -5.94
CA THR A 216 27.83 -9.34 -5.48
C THR A 216 28.56 -8.36 -4.58
N LEU A 217 29.36 -8.90 -3.66
CA LEU A 217 30.19 -8.08 -2.80
C LEU A 217 31.31 -7.45 -3.65
N TYR A 218 31.43 -6.12 -3.57
CA TYR A 218 32.45 -5.30 -4.27
C TYR A 218 32.36 -5.18 -5.79
N ARG A 219 31.61 -6.02 -6.52
CA ARG A 219 31.42 -5.89 -7.98
C ARG A 219 30.05 -5.36 -8.40
N GLY A 220 29.16 -5.18 -7.44
CA GLY A 220 27.84 -4.60 -7.65
C GLY A 220 26.87 -5.55 -8.34
N LEU A 221 26.08 -5.04 -9.27
CA LEU A 221 25.09 -5.80 -10.03
C LEU A 221 25.75 -6.55 -11.17
N GLN A 222 25.58 -7.87 -11.20
CA GLN A 222 26.00 -8.72 -12.29
C GLN A 222 24.81 -9.51 -12.85
N LYS A 223 24.92 -9.95 -14.10
CA LYS A 223 23.96 -10.82 -14.76
C LYS A 223 24.58 -12.19 -14.99
N LEU A 224 23.86 -13.25 -14.65
CA LEU A 224 24.29 -14.62 -14.94
C LEU A 224 23.97 -14.95 -16.41
N VAL A 225 25.01 -15.10 -17.22
CA VAL A 225 24.92 -15.42 -18.65
C VAL A 225 25.77 -16.66 -18.94
N LYS A 226 25.12 -17.76 -19.35
CA LYS A 226 25.79 -19.02 -19.70
C LYS A 226 26.79 -19.50 -18.62
N GLY A 227 26.38 -19.44 -17.35
CA GLY A 227 27.20 -19.87 -16.22
C GLY A 227 28.33 -18.91 -15.83
N LYS A 228 28.32 -17.67 -16.33
CA LYS A 228 29.30 -16.63 -15.97
C LYS A 228 28.59 -15.37 -15.48
N LEU A 229 29.20 -14.67 -14.54
CA LEU A 229 28.73 -13.35 -14.11
C LEU A 229 29.32 -12.28 -15.03
N VAL A 230 28.43 -11.47 -15.62
CA VAL A 230 28.77 -10.34 -16.49
C VAL A 230 28.41 -9.06 -15.74
N ASP A 231 29.36 -8.13 -15.64
CA ASP A 231 29.16 -6.86 -14.95
C ASP A 231 28.04 -6.03 -15.60
N VAL A 232 27.13 -5.47 -14.81
CA VAL A 232 26.02 -4.61 -15.25
C VAL A 232 26.20 -3.21 -14.69
N ASP A 233 26.41 -3.09 -13.38
CA ASP A 233 26.56 -1.82 -12.67
C ASP A 233 27.46 -2.03 -11.44
N SER A 234 28.39 -1.11 -11.17
CA SER A 234 29.38 -1.25 -10.09
C SER A 234 28.93 -0.67 -8.74
N THR A 235 27.67 -0.25 -8.60
CA THR A 235 27.12 0.24 -7.33
C THR A 235 27.29 -0.80 -6.22
N ASP A 236 27.67 -0.39 -5.00
CA ASP A 236 27.77 -1.32 -3.87
C ASP A 236 26.38 -1.84 -3.46
N LEU A 237 26.20 -3.16 -3.60
CA LEU A 237 24.96 -3.88 -3.32
C LEU A 237 25.09 -4.80 -2.10
N ARG A 238 26.07 -4.56 -1.22
CA ARG A 238 26.15 -5.26 0.06
C ARG A 238 24.88 -5.05 0.88
N SER A 239 24.31 -6.16 1.33
CA SER A 239 23.01 -6.22 1.99
C SER A 239 21.89 -5.59 1.15
N GLY A 240 22.05 -5.54 -0.16
CA GLY A 240 21.04 -5.03 -1.09
C GLY A 240 19.93 -6.05 -1.35
N PHE A 241 18.96 -5.63 -2.14
CA PHE A 241 17.91 -6.52 -2.65
C PHE A 241 17.52 -6.10 -4.06
N MET A 242 16.81 -6.97 -4.76
CA MET A 242 16.20 -6.67 -6.05
C MET A 242 14.78 -7.22 -6.11
N THR A 243 13.82 -6.33 -6.31
CA THR A 243 12.39 -6.65 -6.36
C THR A 243 11.80 -6.15 -7.66
N GLN A 244 11.11 -7.03 -8.39
CA GLN A 244 10.29 -6.64 -9.53
C GLN A 244 8.83 -6.44 -9.10
N THR A 245 8.24 -5.31 -9.45
CA THR A 245 6.83 -5.00 -9.20
C THR A 245 5.95 -5.43 -10.37
N SER A 246 4.65 -5.53 -10.14
CA SER A 246 3.64 -6.00 -11.12
C SER A 246 3.54 -5.17 -12.41
N ASP A 247 3.99 -3.91 -12.38
CA ASP A 247 4.12 -3.06 -13.56
C ASP A 247 5.39 -3.35 -14.38
N GLY A 248 6.19 -4.33 -13.97
CA GLY A 248 7.47 -4.71 -14.57
C GLY A 248 8.66 -3.87 -14.10
N SER A 249 8.45 -2.84 -13.27
CA SER A 249 9.53 -2.02 -12.72
C SER A 249 10.42 -2.86 -11.80
N ILE A 250 11.73 -2.69 -11.91
CA ILE A 250 12.71 -3.43 -11.12
C ILE A 250 13.42 -2.45 -10.21
N TYR A 251 13.24 -2.60 -8.90
CA TYR A 251 13.88 -1.78 -7.89
C TYR A 251 15.06 -2.51 -7.26
N VAL A 252 16.11 -1.76 -6.96
CA VAL A 252 17.34 -2.26 -6.37
C VAL A 252 17.66 -1.44 -5.12
N GLY A 253 17.74 -2.13 -3.99
CA GLY A 253 18.24 -1.55 -2.76
C GLY A 253 19.76 -1.54 -2.73
N THR A 254 20.35 -0.41 -2.35
CA THR A 254 21.81 -0.22 -2.35
C THR A 254 22.34 0.07 -0.95
N TYR A 255 23.64 -0.14 -0.76
CA TYR A 255 24.30 0.09 0.53
C TYR A 255 24.29 1.59 0.92
N ASP A 256 24.75 2.47 0.02
CA ASP A 256 24.96 3.90 0.29
C ASP A 256 24.53 4.86 -0.84
N LYS A 257 23.84 4.37 -1.89
CA LYS A 257 23.43 5.16 -3.06
C LYS A 257 21.92 5.28 -3.23
N GLY A 258 21.17 5.16 -2.14
CA GLY A 258 19.72 5.28 -2.15
C GLY A 258 18.98 4.07 -2.74
N LEU A 259 17.68 4.24 -2.97
CA LEU A 259 16.87 3.31 -3.74
C LEU A 259 17.06 3.61 -5.23
N LYS A 260 17.37 2.57 -6.02
CA LYS A 260 17.55 2.68 -7.47
C LYS A 260 16.53 1.85 -8.23
N LYS A 261 16.43 2.10 -9.52
CA LYS A 261 15.64 1.31 -10.48
C LYS A 261 16.57 0.80 -11.59
N LEU A 262 16.41 -0.44 -12.02
CA LEU A 262 17.09 -0.97 -13.18
C LEU A 262 16.35 -0.51 -14.45
N VAL A 263 17.02 0.29 -15.28
CA VAL A 263 16.49 0.79 -16.56
C VAL A 263 17.55 0.58 -17.64
N ASN A 264 17.21 -0.17 -18.69
CA ASN A 264 18.10 -0.44 -19.82
C ASN A 264 19.50 -0.92 -19.41
N GLY A 265 19.58 -1.80 -18.39
CA GLY A 265 20.85 -2.35 -17.90
C GLY A 265 21.69 -1.40 -17.05
N LYS A 266 21.12 -0.30 -16.54
CA LYS A 266 21.80 0.62 -15.62
C LYS A 266 20.94 0.93 -14.40
N LEU A 267 21.57 1.22 -13.28
CA LEU A 267 20.85 1.67 -12.09
C LEU A 267 20.65 3.19 -12.13
N VAL A 268 19.40 3.62 -12.12
CA VAL A 268 19.00 5.03 -12.08
C VAL A 268 18.41 5.38 -10.72
N ASP A 269 18.62 6.60 -10.26
CA ASP A 269 18.16 7.07 -8.95
C ASP A 269 16.63 7.14 -8.87
N VAL A 270 16.06 6.69 -7.75
CA VAL A 270 14.65 6.85 -7.40
C VAL A 270 14.52 7.77 -6.19
N ASP A 271 15.16 7.40 -5.08
CA ASP A 271 15.13 8.15 -3.82
C ASP A 271 16.51 8.07 -3.16
N SER A 272 16.96 9.13 -2.49
CA SER A 272 18.29 9.18 -1.85
C SER A 272 18.36 8.39 -0.54
N THR A 273 17.25 7.84 -0.06
CA THR A 273 17.22 7.02 1.15
C THR A 273 17.84 5.66 0.91
N ASN A 274 18.92 5.38 1.65
CA ASN A 274 19.55 4.07 1.66
C ASN A 274 18.60 3.01 2.23
N VAL A 275 18.60 1.83 1.62
CA VAL A 275 17.72 0.70 1.95
C VAL A 275 18.55 -0.58 2.13
N THR A 276 19.80 -0.42 2.57
CA THR A 276 20.72 -1.50 2.94
C THR A 276 20.14 -2.38 4.04
N GLY A 277 20.27 -3.69 3.94
CA GLY A 277 19.60 -4.65 4.81
C GLY A 277 18.07 -4.48 4.85
N GLY A 278 17.52 -3.72 3.90
CA GLY A 278 16.10 -3.49 3.75
C GLY A 278 15.47 -4.54 2.87
N PHE A 279 14.18 -4.35 2.61
CA PHE A 279 13.37 -5.24 1.79
C PHE A 279 12.24 -4.42 1.19
N MET A 280 11.73 -4.89 0.07
CA MET A 280 10.61 -4.27 -0.62
C MET A 280 9.58 -5.31 -0.98
N THR A 281 8.33 -5.03 -0.65
CA THR A 281 7.19 -5.89 -0.96
C THR A 281 6.09 -5.06 -1.59
N GLN A 282 5.60 -5.51 -2.75
CA GLN A 282 4.35 -5.01 -3.30
C GLN A 282 3.20 -5.85 -2.74
N THR A 283 2.21 -5.18 -2.15
CA THR A 283 0.99 -5.81 -1.63
C THR A 283 -0.04 -5.96 -2.75
N SER A 284 -1.05 -6.80 -2.52
CA SER A 284 -2.12 -7.12 -3.48
C SER A 284 -2.92 -5.91 -3.97
N ASP A 285 -2.96 -4.82 -3.21
CA ASP A 285 -3.58 -3.54 -3.60
C ASP A 285 -2.66 -2.66 -4.48
N GLY A 286 -1.45 -3.13 -4.78
CA GLY A 286 -0.42 -2.45 -5.55
C GLY A 286 0.46 -1.51 -4.73
N SER A 287 0.20 -1.32 -3.43
CA SER A 287 1.05 -0.53 -2.55
C SER A 287 2.44 -1.17 -2.41
N ILE A 288 3.48 -0.35 -2.39
CA ILE A 288 4.86 -0.84 -2.24
C ILE A 288 5.41 -0.33 -0.91
N TYR A 289 5.72 -1.27 -0.02
CA TYR A 289 6.32 -0.99 1.28
C TYR A 289 7.79 -1.34 1.26
N VAL A 290 8.59 -0.51 1.95
CA VAL A 290 10.04 -0.61 1.99
C VAL A 290 10.51 -0.53 3.44
N GLY A 291 11.20 -1.57 3.89
CA GLY A 291 11.95 -1.52 5.14
C GLY A 291 13.28 -0.82 4.91
N THR A 292 13.62 0.13 5.78
CA THR A 292 14.92 0.81 5.76
C THR A 292 15.68 0.46 7.04
N TYR A 293 17.01 0.49 6.99
CA TYR A 293 17.86 0.13 8.12
C TYR A 293 17.68 1.05 9.33
N ASP A 294 17.58 2.36 9.10
CA ASP A 294 17.63 3.38 10.17
C ASP A 294 16.52 4.44 10.08
N LYS A 295 15.66 4.38 9.06
CA LYS A 295 14.55 5.33 8.86
C LYS A 295 13.17 4.69 8.91
N GLY A 296 13.10 3.47 9.46
CA GLY A 296 11.92 2.67 9.69
C GLY A 296 11.19 2.18 8.44
N LEU A 297 9.88 1.98 8.56
CA LEU A 297 9.01 1.51 7.49
C LEU A 297 8.58 2.69 6.62
N LYS A 298 8.75 2.54 5.30
CA LYS A 298 8.37 3.53 4.30
C LYS A 298 7.43 2.95 3.26
N LYS A 299 6.77 3.84 2.50
CA LYS A 299 5.96 3.50 1.33
C LYS A 299 6.51 4.23 0.11
N LEU A 300 6.65 3.52 -1.00
CA LEU A 300 7.03 4.13 -2.27
C LEU A 300 5.80 4.76 -2.93
N VAL A 301 5.79 6.07 -3.07
CA VAL A 301 4.71 6.87 -3.66
C VAL A 301 5.31 7.81 -4.71
N ASN A 302 4.93 7.65 -5.97
CA ASN A 302 5.37 8.51 -7.08
C ASN A 302 6.91 8.68 -7.16
N GLY A 303 7.66 7.60 -6.94
CA GLY A 303 9.12 7.61 -6.97
C GLY A 303 9.79 8.19 -5.72
N LYS A 304 9.07 8.44 -4.63
CA LYS A 304 9.62 8.90 -3.35
C LYS A 304 9.26 7.95 -2.23
N LEU A 305 10.16 7.83 -1.25
CA LEU A 305 9.91 7.06 -0.04
C LEU A 305 9.31 7.95 1.03
N GLU A 306 8.02 7.72 1.32
CA GLU A 306 7.29 8.42 2.37
C GLU A 306 7.31 7.63 3.68
N ASP A 307 7.52 8.31 4.81
CA ASP A 307 7.50 7.67 6.14
C ASP A 307 6.14 7.06 6.43
N ILE A 308 6.11 5.81 6.91
CA ILE A 308 4.91 5.18 7.47
C ILE A 308 5.04 5.10 8.99
N ASP A 309 6.11 4.48 9.46
CA ASP A 309 6.38 4.24 10.88
C ASP A 309 7.90 4.32 11.12
N LYS A 310 8.30 4.84 12.29
CA LYS A 310 9.72 5.01 12.65
C LYS A 310 10.34 3.80 13.32
N THR A 311 9.55 2.76 13.60
CA THR A 311 10.02 1.48 14.14
C THR A 311 11.20 0.98 13.32
N ASP A 312 12.25 0.53 13.99
CA ASP A 312 13.41 -0.08 13.33
C ASP A 312 12.99 -1.41 12.71
N VAL A 313 13.16 -1.50 11.39
CA VAL A 313 12.83 -2.69 10.59
C VAL A 313 14.05 -3.17 9.81
N GLY A 314 15.25 -2.67 10.13
CA GLY A 314 16.49 -3.06 9.47
C GLY A 314 16.76 -4.55 9.61
N ALA A 315 17.25 -5.18 8.53
CA ALA A 315 17.50 -6.63 8.46
C ALA A 315 16.29 -7.51 8.85
N GLY A 316 15.07 -6.97 8.83
CA GLY A 316 13.83 -7.71 9.03
C GLY A 316 13.23 -8.27 7.74
N PHE A 317 11.89 -8.22 7.65
CA PHE A 317 11.13 -8.60 6.46
C PHE A 317 9.80 -7.85 6.42
N ILE A 318 9.19 -7.77 5.22
CA ILE A 318 7.75 -7.49 5.04
C ILE A 318 7.15 -8.68 4.32
N THR A 319 6.03 -9.18 4.83
CA THR A 319 5.31 -10.30 4.22
C THR A 319 3.83 -10.02 4.26
N GLN A 320 3.18 -10.12 3.10
CA GLN A 320 1.73 -10.18 3.02
C GLN A 320 1.30 -11.65 3.03
N THR A 321 0.45 -12.02 3.98
CA THR A 321 -0.16 -13.36 4.03
C THR A 321 -1.39 -13.43 3.13
N SER A 322 -1.85 -14.63 2.80
CA SER A 322 -2.98 -14.87 1.89
C SER A 322 -4.31 -14.25 2.33
N ASP A 323 -4.48 -13.97 3.63
CA ASP A 323 -5.63 -13.22 4.18
C ASP A 323 -5.52 -11.69 3.95
N GLY A 324 -4.44 -11.22 3.32
CA GLY A 324 -4.15 -9.81 3.07
C GLY A 324 -3.44 -9.08 4.21
N SER A 325 -3.25 -9.72 5.37
CA SER A 325 -2.52 -9.14 6.50
C SER A 325 -1.06 -8.91 6.14
N ILE A 326 -0.50 -7.78 6.57
CA ILE A 326 0.90 -7.42 6.33
C ILE A 326 1.64 -7.49 7.66
N TYR A 327 2.66 -8.33 7.71
CA TYR A 327 3.54 -8.51 8.86
C TYR A 327 4.93 -7.96 8.58
N VAL A 328 5.54 -7.41 9.62
CA VAL A 328 6.86 -6.79 9.58
C VAL A 328 7.72 -7.35 10.70
N GLY A 329 8.89 -7.88 10.35
CA GLY A 329 9.93 -8.20 11.32
C GLY A 329 10.63 -6.90 11.72
N ALA A 330 10.32 -6.38 12.91
CA ALA A 330 10.78 -5.09 13.39
C ALA A 330 12.10 -5.22 14.19
N PHE A 331 13.14 -5.78 13.57
CA PHE A 331 14.45 -5.97 14.21
C PHE A 331 14.32 -6.57 15.63
N LYS A 332 14.71 -5.83 16.68
CA LYS A 332 14.59 -6.25 18.08
C LYS A 332 13.20 -6.07 18.70
N ASP A 333 12.32 -5.30 18.05
CA ASP A 333 10.98 -4.97 18.55
C ASP A 333 9.93 -6.03 18.22
N GLY A 334 10.31 -7.11 17.52
CA GLY A 334 9.44 -8.27 17.31
C GLY A 334 8.68 -8.30 16.01
N LEU A 335 7.74 -9.25 15.96
CA LEU A 335 6.79 -9.37 14.87
C LEU A 335 5.70 -8.33 15.08
N LYS A 336 5.53 -7.45 14.10
CA LYS A 336 4.48 -6.45 14.10
C LYS A 336 3.52 -6.65 12.92
N LYS A 337 2.28 -6.20 13.07
CA LYS A 337 1.27 -6.16 12.02
C LYS A 337 1.05 -4.71 11.61
N LEU A 338 1.04 -4.45 10.30
CA LEU A 338 0.66 -3.15 9.78
C LEU A 338 -0.87 -2.99 9.88
N ASP A 339 -1.30 -2.12 10.78
CA ASP A 339 -2.71 -1.92 11.11
C ASP A 339 -3.31 -0.71 10.40
N PHE A 340 -4.43 -0.95 9.72
CA PHE A 340 -5.15 0.04 8.95
C PHE A 340 -6.44 0.52 9.62
N ALA A 341 -6.78 0.05 10.83
CA ALA A 341 -8.05 0.37 11.48
C ALA A 341 -8.29 1.88 11.62
N LYS A 342 -7.25 2.63 12.00
CA LYS A 342 -7.31 4.10 12.10
C LYS A 342 -7.54 4.75 10.73
N VAL A 343 -6.82 4.31 9.71
CA VAL A 343 -6.96 4.79 8.33
C VAL A 343 -8.37 4.52 7.83
N ALA A 344 -8.88 3.31 8.07
CA ALA A 344 -10.22 2.90 7.69
C ALA A 344 -11.30 3.78 8.32
N LYS A 345 -11.21 4.04 9.64
CA LYS A 345 -12.17 4.90 10.36
C LYS A 345 -12.15 6.35 9.85
N VAL A 346 -10.96 6.89 9.55
CA VAL A 346 -10.85 8.25 9.01
C VAL A 346 -11.41 8.32 7.59
N ASN A 347 -11.16 7.32 6.76
CA ASN A 347 -11.72 7.22 5.42
C ASN A 347 -13.25 7.11 5.43
N GLU A 348 -13.83 6.32 6.34
CA GLU A 348 -15.29 6.23 6.51
C GLU A 348 -15.87 7.58 6.92
N THR A 349 -15.24 8.25 7.87
CA THR A 349 -15.65 9.59 8.32
C THR A 349 -15.54 10.61 7.19
N PHE A 350 -14.45 10.57 6.42
CA PHE A 350 -14.26 11.41 5.24
C PHE A 350 -15.39 11.17 4.23
N VAL A 351 -15.70 9.91 3.90
CA VAL A 351 -16.77 9.62 2.93
C VAL A 351 -18.11 10.11 3.43
N LYS A 352 -18.49 9.80 4.68
CA LYS A 352 -19.74 10.26 5.28
C LYS A 352 -19.87 11.79 5.24
N ASN A 353 -18.81 12.51 5.58
CA ASN A 353 -18.87 13.98 5.67
C ASN A 353 -18.73 14.68 4.31
N THR A 354 -18.10 14.04 3.33
CA THR A 354 -17.76 14.67 2.05
C THR A 354 -18.77 14.33 0.97
N TYR A 355 -19.30 13.11 0.97
CA TYR A 355 -20.15 12.63 -0.13
C TYR A 355 -21.63 12.92 0.01
N ASP A 356 -22.10 13.31 1.21
CA ASP A 356 -23.49 13.73 1.39
C ASP A 356 -23.71 15.10 0.73
N ASN A 357 -24.50 15.12 -0.34
CA ASN A 357 -24.91 16.28 -1.16
C ASN A 357 -23.83 16.90 -2.05
N VAL A 358 -22.84 16.12 -2.51
CA VAL A 358 -21.85 16.58 -3.51
C VAL A 358 -22.54 16.90 -4.83
N GLU A 359 -22.32 18.10 -5.38
CA GLU A 359 -22.73 18.40 -6.75
C GLU A 359 -21.90 17.61 -7.75
N ILE A 360 -22.55 16.89 -8.65
CA ILE A 360 -21.86 16.19 -9.73
C ILE A 360 -21.68 17.11 -10.94
N ASN A 361 -20.48 17.06 -11.52
CA ASN A 361 -20.16 17.72 -12.78
C ASN A 361 -20.75 16.92 -13.93
N VAL A 362 -21.85 17.40 -14.50
CA VAL A 362 -22.57 16.74 -15.58
C VAL A 362 -22.46 17.52 -16.88
N ASP A 363 -22.34 16.79 -17.98
CA ASP A 363 -22.48 17.34 -19.32
C ASP A 363 -23.97 17.68 -19.56
N PRO A 364 -24.31 18.95 -19.84
CA PRO A 364 -25.66 19.41 -20.13
C PRO A 364 -26.44 18.60 -21.19
N SER A 365 -25.73 17.96 -22.11
CA SER A 365 -26.33 17.20 -23.21
C SER A 365 -26.79 15.79 -22.81
N LYS A 366 -26.36 15.28 -21.66
CA LYS A 366 -26.63 13.90 -21.23
C LYS A 366 -27.90 13.78 -20.41
N THR A 367 -28.59 12.67 -20.59
CA THR A 367 -29.70 12.24 -19.74
C THR A 367 -29.20 11.57 -18.44
N ILE A 368 -30.04 11.54 -17.41
CA ILE A 368 -29.74 10.83 -16.16
C ILE A 368 -29.43 9.34 -16.41
N LYS A 369 -30.14 8.71 -17.35
CA LYS A 369 -29.93 7.31 -17.73
C LYS A 369 -28.54 7.05 -18.32
N GLU A 370 -28.03 7.98 -19.13
CA GLU A 370 -26.69 7.90 -19.70
C GLU A 370 -25.63 8.09 -18.61
N ILE A 371 -25.83 9.04 -17.71
CA ILE A 371 -24.94 9.26 -16.55
C ILE A 371 -24.85 8.00 -15.69
N VAL A 372 -25.99 7.39 -15.33
CA VAL A 372 -26.03 6.15 -14.53
C VAL A 372 -25.29 4.99 -15.24
N LYS A 373 -25.42 4.87 -16.56
CA LYS A 373 -24.71 3.82 -17.33
C LYS A 373 -23.20 4.05 -17.40
N GLU A 374 -22.75 5.30 -17.33
CA GLU A 374 -21.32 5.64 -17.37
C GLU A 374 -20.62 5.41 -16.03
N ILE A 375 -21.35 5.50 -14.91
CA ILE A 375 -20.84 5.21 -13.56
C ILE A 375 -20.84 3.69 -13.33
N LYS A 376 -19.75 3.04 -13.74
CA LYS A 376 -19.54 1.58 -13.68
C LYS A 376 -18.52 1.14 -12.65
N ASP A 377 -17.63 2.04 -12.24
CA ASP A 377 -16.53 1.79 -11.33
C ASP A 377 -16.15 3.07 -10.55
N LEU A 378 -15.31 2.94 -9.53
CA LEU A 378 -14.91 4.07 -8.68
C LEU A 378 -14.24 5.20 -9.49
N SER A 379 -13.54 4.89 -10.58
CA SER A 379 -12.88 5.88 -11.43
C SER A 379 -13.86 6.66 -12.29
N SER A 380 -14.93 6.02 -12.77
CA SER A 380 -16.03 6.71 -13.45
C SER A 380 -16.83 7.59 -12.48
N LEU A 381 -17.07 7.15 -11.24
CA LEU A 381 -17.68 7.99 -10.21
C LEU A 381 -16.81 9.23 -9.90
N GLU A 382 -15.50 9.05 -9.76
CA GLU A 382 -14.53 10.12 -9.56
C GLU A 382 -14.59 11.20 -10.67
N LYS A 383 -14.88 10.82 -11.93
CA LYS A 383 -15.04 11.79 -13.03
C LYS A 383 -16.23 12.74 -12.83
N TYR A 384 -17.31 12.24 -12.24
CA TYR A 384 -18.53 13.00 -11.98
C TYR A 384 -18.45 13.79 -10.67
N THR A 385 -17.87 13.22 -9.62
CA THR A 385 -17.82 13.87 -8.29
C THR A 385 -16.57 14.74 -8.10
N ASN A 386 -15.52 14.50 -8.89
CA ASN A 386 -14.17 15.01 -8.67
C ASN A 386 -13.62 14.70 -7.26
N ILE A 387 -14.12 13.64 -6.64
CA ILE A 387 -13.67 13.16 -5.33
C ILE A 387 -13.17 11.74 -5.52
N LYS A 388 -11.99 11.46 -4.98
CA LYS A 388 -11.39 10.13 -5.04
C LYS A 388 -11.80 9.32 -3.81
N LEU A 389 -12.47 8.18 -4.02
CA LEU A 389 -12.77 7.27 -2.92
C LEU A 389 -11.51 6.57 -2.41
N PRO A 390 -11.37 6.39 -1.09
CA PRO A 390 -10.26 5.64 -0.52
C PRO A 390 -10.36 4.16 -0.91
N LYS A 391 -9.48 3.70 -1.81
CA LYS A 391 -9.44 2.30 -2.27
C LYS A 391 -9.21 1.27 -1.15
N LEU A 392 -8.64 1.71 -0.03
CA LEU A 392 -8.50 0.89 1.17
C LEU A 392 -9.87 0.40 1.68
N ASN A 393 -10.86 1.30 1.71
CA ASN A 393 -12.17 1.00 2.26
C ASN A 393 -13.16 0.56 1.19
N TYR A 394 -13.03 1.03 -0.06
CA TYR A 394 -14.03 0.86 -1.10
C TYR A 394 -13.44 0.22 -2.35
N SER A 395 -14.09 -0.83 -2.84
CA SER A 395 -13.59 -1.66 -3.94
C SER A 395 -14.43 -1.55 -5.21
N THR A 396 -15.76 -1.55 -5.07
CA THR A 396 -16.68 -1.61 -6.23
C THR A 396 -17.90 -0.73 -6.03
N ILE A 397 -18.54 -0.37 -7.14
CA ILE A 397 -19.87 0.25 -7.14
C ILE A 397 -20.94 -0.84 -7.09
N GLY A 398 -21.99 -0.59 -6.31
CA GLY A 398 -23.18 -1.41 -6.18
C GLY A 398 -24.33 -0.88 -7.03
N LYS A 399 -25.54 -0.87 -6.46
CA LYS A 399 -26.70 -0.30 -7.14
C LYS A 399 -26.60 1.23 -7.21
N ILE A 400 -27.14 1.78 -8.28
CA ILE A 400 -27.32 3.22 -8.44
C ILE A 400 -28.81 3.47 -8.56
N LYS A 401 -29.35 4.42 -7.78
CA LYS A 401 -30.74 4.85 -7.86
C LYS A 401 -30.84 6.36 -7.84
N VAL A 402 -31.91 6.89 -8.40
CA VAL A 402 -32.26 8.30 -8.34
C VAL A 402 -33.42 8.46 -7.38
N SER A 403 -33.31 9.40 -6.45
CA SER A 403 -34.36 9.79 -5.53
C SER A 403 -34.57 11.31 -5.56
N ILE A 404 -35.67 11.76 -4.96
CA ILE A 404 -36.03 13.17 -4.84
C ILE A 404 -36.00 13.52 -3.35
N ASP A 405 -35.26 14.56 -2.99
CA ASP A 405 -35.26 15.11 -1.64
C ASP A 405 -36.56 15.90 -1.38
N SER A 406 -37.51 15.24 -0.72
CA SER A 406 -38.79 15.83 -0.36
C SER A 406 -38.69 16.94 0.70
N THR A 407 -37.53 17.09 1.36
CA THR A 407 -37.33 18.09 2.43
C THR A 407 -36.66 19.37 1.95
N ASN A 408 -36.04 19.35 0.75
CA ASN A 408 -35.16 20.41 0.28
C ASN A 408 -35.43 20.79 -1.18
N GLN A 409 -36.60 21.41 -1.43
CA GLN A 409 -37.02 21.92 -2.75
C GLN A 409 -37.19 20.87 -3.86
N GLY A 410 -37.27 19.56 -3.52
CA GLY A 410 -37.48 18.50 -4.51
C GLY A 410 -36.23 18.18 -5.35
N LYS A 411 -35.02 18.43 -4.82
CA LYS A 411 -33.77 18.15 -5.55
C LYS A 411 -33.62 16.68 -5.90
N LEU A 412 -33.19 16.41 -7.13
CA LEU A 412 -32.78 15.09 -7.59
C LEU A 412 -31.45 14.70 -6.92
N ILE A 413 -31.43 13.53 -6.31
CA ILE A 413 -30.28 12.91 -5.67
C ILE A 413 -29.96 11.62 -6.42
N LEU A 414 -28.70 11.49 -6.83
CA LEU A 414 -28.14 10.23 -7.29
C LEU A 414 -27.52 9.51 -6.10
N GLU A 415 -28.11 8.38 -5.73
CA GLU A 415 -27.63 7.51 -4.67
C GLU A 415 -26.79 6.38 -5.27
N VAL A 416 -25.50 6.37 -4.96
CA VAL A 416 -24.53 5.38 -5.44
C VAL A 416 -24.11 4.50 -4.29
N GLU A 417 -24.46 3.21 -4.34
CA GLU A 417 -23.91 2.24 -3.40
C GLU A 417 -22.42 2.00 -3.72
N VAL A 418 -21.59 2.04 -2.70
CA VAL A 418 -20.18 1.65 -2.77
C VAL A 418 -19.93 0.55 -1.76
N LYS A 419 -19.21 -0.48 -2.18
CA LYS A 419 -18.96 -1.67 -1.37
C LYS A 419 -17.56 -1.64 -0.80
N THR A 420 -17.42 -2.09 0.43
CA THR A 420 -16.13 -2.38 1.03
C THR A 420 -15.58 -3.73 0.59
N GLN A 421 -14.32 -3.99 0.89
CA GLN A 421 -13.72 -5.32 0.68
C GLN A 421 -14.44 -6.43 1.46
N SER A 422 -15.04 -6.11 2.61
CA SER A 422 -15.86 -7.02 3.41
C SER A 422 -17.31 -7.14 2.91
N GLY A 423 -17.68 -6.44 1.83
CA GLY A 423 -19.03 -6.46 1.27
C GLY A 423 -20.03 -5.52 1.96
N ILE A 424 -19.60 -4.73 2.95
CA ILE A 424 -20.44 -3.69 3.57
C ILE A 424 -20.78 -2.65 2.52
N VAL A 425 -22.06 -2.24 2.45
CA VAL A 425 -22.56 -1.27 1.48
C VAL A 425 -22.74 0.08 2.15
N HIS A 426 -22.12 1.13 1.61
CA HIS A 426 -22.40 2.51 1.97
C HIS A 426 -23.10 3.20 0.80
N THR A 427 -24.12 4.02 1.09
CA THR A 427 -24.82 4.80 0.07
C THR A 427 -24.30 6.23 0.08
N ILE A 428 -23.71 6.64 -1.03
CA ILE A 428 -23.26 8.00 -1.29
C ILE A 428 -24.39 8.78 -1.97
N LYS A 429 -24.71 9.99 -1.49
CA LYS A 429 -25.80 10.82 -2.02
C LYS A 429 -25.27 12.04 -2.73
N THR A 430 -25.34 12.08 -4.05
CA THR A 430 -24.86 13.21 -4.86
C THR A 430 -26.02 14.01 -5.46
N ASN A 431 -25.87 15.32 -5.61
CA ASN A 431 -26.90 16.23 -6.07
C ASN A 431 -26.81 16.47 -7.58
N LEU A 432 -27.92 16.27 -8.27
CA LEU A 432 -28.10 16.51 -9.72
C LEU A 432 -28.56 17.95 -9.98
N SER A 433 -27.88 18.95 -9.40
CA SER A 433 -28.33 20.35 -9.40
C SER A 433 -28.59 20.94 -10.78
N TYR A 434 -27.86 20.50 -11.81
CA TYR A 434 -28.12 20.87 -13.20
C TYR A 434 -29.55 20.51 -13.67
N PHE A 435 -30.09 19.37 -13.24
CA PHE A 435 -31.45 18.94 -13.56
C PHE A 435 -32.49 19.49 -12.58
N ASN A 436 -32.06 20.17 -11.53
CA ASN A 436 -32.92 20.76 -10.52
C ASN A 436 -33.44 22.13 -10.98
N GLN A 437 -34.29 22.13 -12.00
CA GLN A 437 -35.23 23.21 -12.26
C GLN A 437 -36.62 22.84 -11.73
N LEU A 438 -36.67 22.34 -10.49
CA LEU A 438 -37.93 22.06 -9.82
C LEU A 438 -38.53 23.36 -9.27
N LYS A 439 -39.71 23.71 -9.77
CA LYS A 439 -40.58 24.70 -9.13
C LYS A 439 -41.68 23.94 -8.40
N LEU A 440 -41.57 23.83 -7.08
CA LEU A 440 -42.68 23.39 -6.23
C LEU A 440 -43.83 24.38 -6.39
N VAL A 441 -44.98 23.89 -6.82
CA VAL A 441 -46.19 24.70 -6.96
C VAL A 441 -47.00 24.64 -5.66
N ASN A 442 -46.96 23.50 -4.95
CA ASN A 442 -47.53 23.24 -3.61
C ASN A 442 -47.12 21.83 -3.11
N ASN A 443 -47.48 21.44 -1.88
CA ASN A 443 -47.04 20.18 -1.22
C ASN A 443 -47.27 18.89 -2.03
N ASN A 444 -48.18 18.90 -3.01
CA ASN A 444 -48.49 17.73 -3.84
C ASN A 444 -48.19 17.91 -5.33
N SER A 445 -47.80 19.11 -5.80
CA SER A 445 -47.61 19.38 -7.24
C SER A 445 -46.30 20.11 -7.53
N PHE A 446 -45.58 19.64 -8.54
CA PHE A 446 -44.32 20.23 -8.97
C PHE A 446 -44.15 20.18 -10.48
N ASN A 447 -43.39 21.12 -11.01
CA ASN A 447 -42.90 21.09 -12.39
C ASN A 447 -41.42 20.72 -12.36
N ILE A 448 -41.02 19.67 -13.10
CA ILE A 448 -39.61 19.36 -13.36
C ILE A 448 -39.30 19.74 -14.81
N LEU A 449 -38.24 20.51 -15.02
CA LEU A 449 -37.64 20.68 -16.34
C LEU A 449 -36.40 19.80 -16.42
N ILE A 450 -36.44 18.79 -17.30
CA ILE A 450 -35.29 17.93 -17.61
C ILE A 450 -34.87 18.26 -19.06
N GLY A 451 -33.81 19.05 -19.21
CA GLY A 451 -33.43 19.61 -20.51
C GLY A 451 -34.53 20.53 -21.07
N ASN A 452 -35.00 20.24 -22.29
CA ASN A 452 -36.09 21.00 -22.94
C ASN A 452 -37.49 20.43 -22.67
N LYS A 453 -37.62 19.36 -21.86
CA LYS A 453 -38.90 18.71 -21.56
C LYS A 453 -39.43 19.13 -20.20
N LYS A 454 -40.69 19.57 -20.16
CA LYS A 454 -41.41 19.94 -18.93
C LYS A 454 -42.28 18.76 -18.49
N ILE A 455 -41.97 18.17 -17.34
CA ILE A 455 -42.81 17.18 -16.66
C ILE A 455 -43.66 17.93 -15.63
N VAL A 456 -44.98 17.82 -15.78
CA VAL A 456 -45.96 18.47 -14.90
C VAL A 456 -46.64 17.40 -14.08
N ASN A 457 -46.38 17.35 -12.76
CA ASN A 457 -47.14 16.51 -11.85
C ASN A 457 -48.31 17.33 -11.27
N GLN A 458 -49.54 16.96 -11.63
CA GLN A 458 -50.78 17.63 -11.18
C GLN A 458 -51.40 17.00 -9.93
N GLY A 459 -50.59 16.55 -8.97
CA GLY A 459 -51.10 16.21 -7.63
C GLY A 459 -51.61 14.78 -7.43
N THR A 460 -51.53 13.91 -8.44
CA THR A 460 -52.01 12.51 -8.33
C THR A 460 -50.90 11.48 -8.12
N ASN A 461 -49.66 11.80 -8.49
CA ASN A 461 -48.52 10.88 -8.35
C ASN A 461 -47.67 11.27 -7.14
N SER A 462 -47.45 10.32 -6.22
CA SER A 462 -46.49 10.50 -5.13
C SER A 462 -45.07 10.65 -5.65
N VAL A 463 -44.21 11.33 -4.89
CA VAL A 463 -42.77 11.50 -5.19
C VAL A 463 -42.08 10.16 -5.49
N SER A 464 -42.56 9.06 -4.90
CA SER A 464 -42.07 7.70 -5.16
C SER A 464 -42.34 7.19 -6.58
N ILE A 465 -43.50 7.47 -7.18
CA ILE A 465 -43.85 7.02 -8.54
C ILE A 465 -42.92 7.65 -9.58
N ILE A 466 -42.53 8.91 -9.37
CA ILE A 466 -41.64 9.64 -10.27
C ILE A 466 -40.19 9.19 -10.11
N ALA A 467 -39.75 8.89 -8.89
CA ALA A 467 -38.46 8.23 -8.67
C ALA A 467 -38.42 6.86 -9.37
N ASP A 468 -39.51 6.09 -9.33
CA ASP A 468 -39.62 4.80 -10.04
C ASP A 468 -39.57 4.95 -11.56
N GLU A 469 -40.20 5.98 -12.15
CA GLU A 469 -40.10 6.26 -13.59
C GLU A 469 -38.70 6.72 -14.00
N LEU A 470 -38.05 7.58 -13.21
CA LEU A 470 -36.65 7.97 -13.44
C LEU A 470 -35.70 6.77 -13.37
N ASN A 471 -35.95 5.83 -12.44
CA ASN A 471 -35.18 4.59 -12.33
C ASN A 471 -35.47 3.60 -13.49
N LYS A 472 -36.66 3.64 -14.10
CA LYS A 472 -36.99 2.90 -15.34
C LYS A 472 -36.37 3.53 -16.59
N GLY A 473 -35.90 4.77 -16.50
CA GLY A 473 -35.17 5.48 -17.55
C GLY A 473 -36.04 5.88 -18.75
N THR A 474 -37.28 6.28 -18.47
CA THR A 474 -38.25 6.87 -19.41
C THR A 474 -38.21 8.39 -19.42
#